data_AF-A0A8B6FV88-F1
#
_entry.id   AF-A0A8B6FV88-F1
#
_cell.length_a   1.000
_cell.length_b   1.000
_cell.length_c   1.000
_cell.angle_alpha   90.00
_cell.angle_beta   90.00
_cell.angle_gamma   90.00
#
_symmetry.space_group_name_H-M   'P 1'
#
loop_
_entity.id
_entity.type
_entity.pdbx_description
1 polymer ?
#
loop_
_entity_poly.entity_id
_entity_poly.type
_entity_poly.pdbx_seq_one_letter_code
_entity_poly.pdbx_strand_id
1 'polypeptide(L)'
;MDKLLGVTCSFEEGFCGWSRGTWIRKNQSDFAASGPQNAADGKYFIQIDTNADAIMSTLNMDFSKPNVESCLKFKYHMKGTTLKDLTFGYYESNEYKDVNTVPRKNEDFWFCATFDLSLMSSQAQGVSIHYNS
;
A
#
# COMPACT_ATOMS: atom_id res chain seq x y z
N MET A 1 -9.01 -11.11 -22.79
CA MET A 1 -7.65 -11.38 -22.27
C MET A 1 -7.70 -11.07 -20.79
N ASP A 2 -7.68 -12.11 -19.97
CA ASP A 2 -7.95 -12.04 -18.54
C ASP A 2 -6.88 -11.20 -17.82
N LYS A 3 -7.30 -10.01 -17.37
CA LYS A 3 -6.51 -9.04 -16.57
C LYS A 3 -6.37 -9.53 -15.12
N LEU A 4 -6.03 -10.81 -14.92
CA LEU A 4 -5.91 -11.45 -13.61
C LEU A 4 -4.56 -12.16 -13.38
N LEU A 5 -3.59 -11.98 -14.27
CA LEU A 5 -2.20 -12.40 -14.02
C LEU A 5 -1.48 -11.33 -13.19
N GLY A 6 -1.52 -11.53 -11.87
CA GLY A 6 -0.61 -10.97 -10.85
C GLY A 6 -0.18 -9.53 -11.06
N VAL A 7 -0.89 -8.57 -10.47
CA VAL A 7 -0.39 -7.19 -10.37
C VAL A 7 0.76 -7.13 -9.37
N THR A 8 1.92 -7.61 -9.78
CA THR A 8 3.18 -7.40 -9.06
C THR A 8 3.65 -5.99 -9.38
N CYS A 9 3.86 -5.18 -8.35
CA CYS A 9 4.45 -3.86 -8.50
C CYS A 9 5.67 -3.74 -7.59
N SER A 10 6.85 -3.82 -8.18
CA SER A 10 8.13 -3.54 -7.51
C SER A 10 8.45 -2.05 -7.45
N PHE A 11 7.66 -1.22 -8.14
CA PHE A 11 7.92 0.19 -8.37
C PHE A 11 9.18 0.52 -9.19
N GLU A 12 9.83 -0.46 -9.83
CA GLU A 12 11.02 -0.21 -10.67
C GLU A 12 10.73 0.59 -11.96
N GLU A 13 9.48 0.52 -12.45
CA GLU A 13 9.05 1.16 -13.69
C GLU A 13 7.92 2.19 -13.46
N GLY A 14 7.63 2.54 -12.20
CA GLY A 14 6.55 3.45 -11.82
C GLY A 14 5.51 2.78 -10.94
N PHE A 15 4.25 3.24 -11.00
CA PHE A 15 3.19 2.77 -10.09
C PHE A 15 2.41 1.56 -10.60
N CYS A 16 2.78 0.95 -11.73
CA CYS A 16 2.16 -0.28 -12.26
C CYS A 16 0.62 -0.23 -12.38
N GLY A 17 0.05 0.95 -12.63
CA GLY A 17 -1.40 1.18 -12.71
C GLY A 17 -2.07 1.59 -11.39
N TRP A 18 -1.35 1.60 -10.26
CA TRP A 18 -1.85 2.17 -9.02
C TRP A 18 -1.98 3.70 -9.13
N SER A 19 -3.13 4.22 -8.70
CA SER A 19 -3.33 5.65 -8.51
C SER A 19 -2.64 6.08 -7.22
N ARG A 20 -1.64 6.95 -7.37
CA ARG A 20 -0.65 7.24 -6.32
C ARG A 20 -1.14 8.14 -5.18
N GLY A 21 -2.20 8.92 -5.34
CA GLY A 21 -2.55 9.95 -4.35
C GLY A 21 -1.35 10.84 -4.00
N THR A 22 -1.00 10.91 -2.71
CA THR A 22 0.20 11.61 -2.20
C THR A 22 1.43 10.70 -2.02
N TRP A 23 1.39 9.46 -2.50
CA TRP A 23 2.55 8.58 -2.51
C TRP A 23 3.55 9.04 -3.57
N ILE A 24 4.82 9.07 -3.18
CA ILE A 24 5.94 9.47 -4.01
C ILE A 24 6.94 8.32 -4.12
N ARG A 25 7.42 8.10 -5.34
CA ARG A 25 8.42 7.07 -5.65
C ARG A 25 9.81 7.57 -5.28
N LYS A 26 10.57 6.76 -4.56
CA LYS A 26 11.89 7.07 -4.02
C LYS A 26 12.83 5.89 -4.17
N ASN A 27 14.13 6.18 -4.16
CA ASN A 27 15.19 5.18 -4.03
C ASN A 27 15.95 5.27 -2.69
N GLN A 28 15.69 6.33 -1.92
CA GLN A 28 16.15 6.54 -0.56
C GLN A 28 15.12 7.42 0.16
N SER A 29 14.90 7.20 1.45
CA SER A 29 13.97 8.03 2.21
C SER A 29 14.52 9.44 2.41
N ASP A 30 13.62 10.42 2.39
CA ASP A 30 13.96 11.83 2.69
C ASP A 30 14.41 12.02 4.15
N PHE A 31 14.06 11.07 5.03
CA PHE A 31 14.42 11.09 6.43
C PHE A 31 15.39 9.96 6.77
N ALA A 32 16.68 10.18 6.52
CA ALA A 32 17.69 9.13 6.72
C ALA A 32 17.72 8.52 8.14
N ALA A 33 17.28 9.27 9.16
CA ALA A 33 17.20 8.77 10.54
C ALA A 33 16.03 7.80 10.79
N SER A 34 14.90 7.98 10.09
CA SER A 34 13.64 7.28 10.37
C SER A 34 13.08 6.49 9.18
N GLY A 35 13.62 6.62 7.98
CA GLY A 35 13.16 5.90 6.79
C GLY A 35 14.20 4.93 6.24
N PRO A 36 13.76 4.00 5.38
CA PRO A 36 14.65 2.99 4.80
C PRO A 36 15.66 3.65 3.86
N GLN A 37 16.91 3.19 3.94
CA GLN A 37 17.98 3.63 3.02
C GLN A 37 17.89 2.96 1.64
N ASN A 38 17.27 1.78 1.59
CA ASN A 38 17.12 0.99 0.38
C ASN A 38 15.70 0.42 0.30
N ALA A 39 15.22 0.21 -0.92
CA ALA A 39 13.99 -0.54 -1.17
C ALA A 39 14.08 -1.97 -0.59
N ALA A 40 12.92 -2.54 -0.29
CA ALA A 40 12.83 -3.92 0.21
C ALA A 40 13.33 -4.96 -0.80
N ASP A 41 13.12 -4.65 -2.09
CA ASP A 41 13.63 -5.34 -3.27
C ASP A 41 13.94 -4.28 -4.33
N GLY A 42 14.92 -4.53 -5.20
CA GLY A 42 15.26 -3.60 -6.27
C GLY A 42 15.85 -2.27 -5.76
N LYS A 43 15.50 -1.17 -6.42
CA LYS A 43 16.01 0.18 -6.17
C LYS A 43 14.95 1.13 -5.67
N TYR A 44 13.69 0.93 -6.03
CA TYR A 44 12.63 1.90 -5.80
C TYR A 44 11.54 1.36 -4.89
N PHE A 45 11.01 2.26 -4.06
CA PHE A 45 9.83 2.05 -3.24
C PHE A 45 8.96 3.30 -3.29
N ILE A 46 7.82 3.27 -2.62
CA ILE A 46 6.96 4.44 -2.45
C ILE A 46 6.89 4.81 -0.98
N GLN A 47 6.87 6.10 -0.70
CA GLN A 47 6.63 6.65 0.64
C GLN A 47 5.55 7.73 0.56
N ILE A 48 4.92 8.03 1.68
CA ILE A 48 3.97 9.13 1.77
C ILE A 48 4.75 10.44 1.72
N ASP A 49 4.28 11.39 0.92
CA ASP A 49 4.80 12.76 0.94
C ASP A 49 4.33 13.45 2.23
N THR A 50 5.24 13.63 3.18
CA THR A 50 4.97 14.31 4.46
C THR A 50 4.87 15.84 4.33
N ASN A 51 5.26 16.40 3.18
CA ASN A 51 5.14 17.84 2.92
C ASN A 51 3.81 18.20 2.25
N ALA A 52 3.12 17.22 1.68
CA ALA A 52 1.70 17.36 1.37
C ALA A 52 0.92 17.33 2.70
N ASP A 53 -0.19 18.08 2.81
CA ASP A 53 -1.13 17.94 3.93
C ASP A 53 -1.61 16.48 4.00
N ALA A 54 -0.87 15.65 4.73
CA ALA A 54 -0.99 14.20 4.76
C ALA A 54 -2.16 13.77 5.66
N ILE A 55 -3.28 14.47 5.55
CA ILE A 55 -4.48 14.23 6.34
C ILE A 55 -5.06 12.85 5.97
N MET A 56 -4.89 12.38 4.73
CA MET A 56 -5.06 10.97 4.35
C MET A 56 -4.26 10.69 3.07
N SER A 57 -3.48 9.60 3.01
CA SER A 57 -2.83 9.16 1.78
C SER A 57 -3.39 7.81 1.35
N THR A 58 -3.78 7.72 0.09
CA THR A 58 -4.48 6.57 -0.47
C THR A 58 -3.75 6.07 -1.72
N LEU A 59 -3.38 4.79 -1.72
CA LEU A 59 -2.87 4.09 -2.90
C LEU A 59 -3.97 3.17 -3.42
N ASN A 60 -4.56 3.51 -4.58
CA ASN A 60 -5.73 2.81 -5.12
C ASN A 60 -5.39 1.99 -6.36
N MET A 61 -6.07 0.87 -6.53
CA MET A 61 -6.05 0.13 -7.78
C MET A 61 -7.45 -0.37 -8.11
N ASP A 62 -7.92 -0.02 -9.31
CA ASP A 62 -9.16 -0.56 -9.87
C ASP A 62 -8.98 -2.05 -10.12
N PHE A 63 -9.83 -2.82 -9.46
CA PHE A 63 -9.67 -4.26 -9.37
C PHE A 63 -11.02 -4.91 -9.14
N SER A 64 -11.34 -5.89 -9.97
CA SER A 64 -12.47 -6.79 -9.72
C SER A 64 -11.99 -7.94 -8.87
N LYS A 65 -12.71 -8.25 -7.78
CA LYS A 65 -12.38 -9.37 -6.91
C LYS A 65 -12.25 -10.66 -7.75
N PRO A 66 -11.16 -11.45 -7.61
CA PRO A 66 -11.01 -12.68 -8.37
C PRO A 66 -12.03 -13.70 -7.89
N ASN A 67 -12.49 -14.55 -8.81
CA ASN A 67 -13.36 -15.69 -8.47
C ASN A 67 -12.59 -16.87 -7.85
N VAL A 68 -11.34 -16.65 -7.45
CA VAL A 68 -10.44 -17.63 -6.84
C VAL A 68 -9.83 -17.03 -5.57
N GLU A 69 -9.55 -17.88 -4.59
CA GLU A 69 -8.88 -17.48 -3.36
C GLU A 69 -7.54 -16.80 -3.69
N SER A 70 -7.36 -15.57 -3.21
CA SER A 70 -6.26 -14.70 -3.61
C SER A 70 -5.85 -13.82 -2.44
N CYS A 71 -4.56 -13.51 -2.33
CA CYS A 71 -4.04 -12.60 -1.31
C CYS A 71 -3.26 -11.44 -1.93
N LEU A 72 -3.42 -10.25 -1.38
CA LEU A 72 -2.50 -9.15 -1.61
C LEU A 72 -1.30 -9.28 -0.66
N LYS A 73 -0.09 -9.21 -1.19
CA LYS A 73 1.15 -9.25 -0.42
C LYS A 73 1.99 -8.03 -0.74
N PHE A 74 2.56 -7.41 0.28
CA PHE A 74 3.43 -6.25 0.13
C PHE A 74 4.41 -6.18 1.30
N LYS A 75 5.49 -5.42 1.09
CA LYS A 75 6.47 -5.10 2.12
C LYS A 75 6.26 -3.65 2.58
N TYR A 76 6.36 -3.40 3.87
CA TYR A 76 6.19 -2.08 4.47
C TYR A 76 7.31 -1.78 5.48
N HIS A 77 7.64 -0.49 5.64
CA HIS A 77 8.62 0.00 6.60
C HIS A 77 8.06 1.25 7.27
N MET A 78 7.95 1.24 8.59
CA MET A 78 7.24 2.27 9.37
C MET A 78 7.97 2.60 10.68
N LYS A 79 9.25 2.96 10.56
CA LYS A 79 10.07 3.40 11.68
C LYS A 79 9.78 4.88 12.01
N GLY A 80 9.45 5.16 13.27
CA GLY A 80 9.18 6.53 13.72
C GLY A 80 8.11 6.60 14.80
N THR A 81 8.22 7.58 15.69
CA THR A 81 7.34 7.71 16.87
C THR A 81 5.99 8.35 16.58
N THR A 82 5.89 9.12 15.48
CA THR A 82 4.69 9.84 15.05
C THR A 82 3.90 9.12 13.96
N LEU A 83 4.40 7.98 13.46
CA LEU A 83 3.70 7.21 12.44
C LEU A 83 2.49 6.49 13.05
N LYS A 84 1.38 6.48 12.32
CA LYS A 84 0.17 5.70 12.60
C LYS A 84 0.11 4.45 11.73
N ASP A 85 -0.92 3.63 11.89
CA ASP A 85 -1.05 2.34 11.21
C ASP A 85 -1.43 2.47 9.72
N LEU A 86 -1.14 1.42 8.94
CA LEU A 86 -1.64 1.27 7.57
C LEU A 86 -2.88 0.38 7.57
N THR A 87 -4.00 0.91 7.10
CA THR A 87 -5.22 0.15 6.89
C THR A 87 -5.36 -0.27 5.44
N PHE A 88 -5.77 -1.50 5.22
CA PHE A 88 -6.19 -2.01 3.93
C PHE A 88 -7.70 -2.10 3.89
N GLY A 89 -8.25 -1.69 2.75
CA GLY A 89 -9.67 -1.72 2.50
C GLY A 89 -10.00 -1.83 1.02
N TYR A 90 -11.28 -1.75 0.72
CA TYR A 90 -11.80 -1.75 -0.64
C TYR A 90 -12.87 -0.69 -0.80
N TYR A 91 -13.11 -0.30 -2.05
CA TYR A 91 -14.23 0.55 -2.42
C TYR A 91 -15.39 -0.28 -2.98
N GLU A 92 -16.59 0.02 -2.52
CA GLU A 92 -17.85 -0.52 -3.04
C GLU A 92 -18.86 0.62 -3.15
N SER A 93 -19.35 0.90 -4.37
CA SER A 93 -20.29 2.00 -4.60
C SER A 93 -19.77 3.36 -4.08
N ASN A 94 -18.47 3.61 -4.25
CA ASN A 94 -17.71 4.77 -3.76
C ASN A 94 -17.62 4.90 -2.22
N GLU A 95 -18.07 3.90 -1.47
CA GLU A 95 -17.84 3.83 -0.03
C GLU A 95 -16.56 3.04 0.25
N TYR A 96 -15.70 3.58 1.10
CA TYR A 96 -14.49 2.90 1.56
C TYR A 96 -14.81 2.01 2.77
N LYS A 97 -14.37 0.75 2.72
CA LYS A 97 -14.58 -0.24 3.77
C LYS A 97 -13.25 -0.81 4.24
N ASP A 98 -12.98 -0.66 5.53
CA ASP A 98 -11.82 -1.26 6.19
C ASP A 98 -11.95 -2.79 6.20
N VAL A 99 -10.84 -3.47 5.92
CA VAL A 99 -10.73 -4.92 6.01
C VAL A 99 -9.80 -5.30 7.14
N ASN A 100 -8.58 -4.75 7.15
CA ASN A 100 -7.58 -5.08 8.15
C ASN A 100 -6.52 -3.99 8.26
N THR A 101 -5.86 -3.92 9.41
CA THR A 101 -4.83 -2.92 9.72
C THR A 101 -3.54 -3.62 10.07
N VAL A 102 -2.42 -3.18 9.47
CA VAL A 102 -1.10 -3.61 9.90
C VAL A 102 -0.54 -2.60 10.89
N PRO A 103 -0.17 -3.05 12.11
CA PRO A 103 0.31 -2.14 13.13
C PRO A 103 1.68 -1.60 12.76
N ARG A 104 1.95 -0.38 13.22
CA ARG A 104 3.30 0.17 13.22
C ARG A 104 4.27 -0.78 13.94
N LYS A 105 5.45 -0.92 13.35
CA LYS A 105 6.59 -1.63 13.91
C LYS A 105 7.77 -0.67 13.99
N ASN A 106 8.24 -0.36 15.20
CA ASN A 106 9.24 0.70 15.44
C ASN A 106 10.69 0.24 15.16
N GLU A 107 10.84 -0.85 14.43
CA GLU A 107 12.11 -1.41 14.01
C GLU A 107 12.50 -0.92 12.62
N ASP A 108 13.80 -0.86 12.36
CA ASP A 108 14.35 -0.43 11.07
C ASP A 108 14.43 -1.58 10.06
N PHE A 109 13.30 -2.24 9.81
CA PHE A 109 13.20 -3.38 8.91
C PHE A 109 12.00 -3.28 7.99
N TRP A 110 12.12 -3.87 6.80
CA TRP A 110 10.98 -4.15 5.96
C TRP A 110 10.22 -5.37 6.48
N PHE A 111 8.92 -5.21 6.70
CA PHE A 111 8.03 -6.28 7.14
C PHE A 111 7.13 -6.72 6.00
N CYS A 112 6.79 -8.02 5.96
CA CYS A 112 5.79 -8.54 5.05
C CYS A 112 4.40 -8.45 5.66
N ALA A 113 3.43 -8.03 4.85
CA ALA A 113 2.02 -8.09 5.17
C ALA A 113 1.28 -8.89 4.10
N THR A 114 0.21 -9.55 4.50
CA THR A 114 -0.65 -10.34 3.61
C THR A 114 -2.10 -10.08 3.98
N PHE A 115 -2.92 -9.77 2.99
CA PHE A 115 -4.36 -9.58 3.14
C PHE A 115 -5.10 -10.59 2.29
N ASP A 116 -6.03 -11.30 2.92
CA ASP A 116 -6.92 -12.22 2.23
C ASP A 116 -8.02 -11.44 1.52
N LEU A 117 -8.07 -11.54 0.19
CA LEU A 117 -9.05 -10.84 -0.64
C LEU A 117 -10.45 -11.49 -0.53
N SER A 118 -10.55 -12.69 0.04
CA SER A 118 -11.83 -13.35 0.31
C SER A 118 -12.73 -12.51 1.22
N LEU A 119 -12.13 -11.67 2.07
CA LEU A 119 -12.82 -10.81 3.04
C LEU A 119 -13.54 -9.59 2.41
N MET A 120 -13.26 -9.28 1.14
CA MET A 120 -13.92 -8.16 0.44
C MET A 120 -15.30 -8.56 -0.10
N SER A 121 -16.19 -7.58 -0.32
CA SER A 121 -17.42 -7.82 -1.09
C SER A 121 -17.10 -8.32 -2.51
N SER A 122 -17.97 -9.16 -3.07
CA SER A 122 -17.87 -9.55 -4.49
C SER A 122 -18.10 -8.39 -5.45
N GLN A 123 -18.70 -7.30 -4.98
CA GLN A 123 -18.92 -6.08 -5.76
C GLN A 123 -17.81 -5.04 -5.58
N ALA A 124 -16.73 -5.39 -4.88
CA ALA A 124 -15.57 -4.51 -4.72
C ALA A 124 -15.02 -4.10 -6.09
N GLN A 125 -14.79 -2.79 -6.25
CA GLN A 125 -14.35 -2.16 -7.50
C GLN A 125 -12.88 -1.77 -7.48
N GLY A 126 -12.24 -1.83 -6.30
CA GLY A 126 -10.83 -1.56 -6.15
C GLY A 126 -10.34 -1.86 -4.74
N VAL A 127 -9.03 -1.94 -4.59
CA VAL A 127 -8.35 -2.09 -3.31
C VAL A 127 -7.62 -0.81 -2.95
N SER A 128 -7.44 -0.59 -1.65
CA SER A 128 -6.76 0.58 -1.17
C SER A 128 -5.90 0.33 0.05
N ILE A 129 -4.79 1.06 0.11
CA ILE A 129 -3.93 1.15 1.29
C ILE A 129 -4.00 2.60 1.79
N HIS A 130 -4.52 2.75 3.01
CA HIS A 130 -4.76 4.00 3.69
C HIS A 130 -3.76 4.18 4.82
N TYR A 131 -3.09 5.33 4.85
CA TYR A 131 -2.41 5.78 6.05
C TYR A 131 -3.37 6.62 6.89
N ASN A 132 -3.63 6.18 8.12
CA ASN A 132 -4.53 6.90 9.02
C ASN A 132 -3.76 8.09 9.63
N SER A 133 -4.24 9.34 9.48
CA SER A 133 -3.63 10.50 10.15
C SER A 133 -3.94 10.58 11.62
#